data_AF-A0A9P7DER7-F1
#
_entry.id   AF-A0A9P7DER7-F1
#
_cell.length_a   1.000
_cell.length_b   1.000
_cell.length_c   1.000
_cell.angle_alpha   90.00
_cell.angle_beta   90.00
_cell.angle_gamma   90.00
#
_symmetry.space_group_name_H-M   'P 1'
#
loop_
_entity.id
_entity.type
_entity.pdbx_description
1 polymer ?
#
loop_
_entity_poly.entity_id
_entity_poly.type
_entity_poly.pdbx_seq_one_letter_code
_entity_poly.pdbx_strand_id
1 'polypeptide(L)'
;MDVSNDDDNNNTLFDTGDSLGKALALIEQIRKSPQARAFFCKACKEENIPELELLQWIRTRWASLYKCLDRMLLLRQAINRFTNLAE
;
A
#
# COMPACT_ATOMS: atom_id res chain seq x y z
N MET A 1 29.79 -5.56 -4.24
CA MET A 1 29.40 -4.90 -2.98
C MET A 1 27.90 -4.83 -3.00
N ASP A 2 27.25 -5.78 -2.33
CA ASP A 2 25.80 -5.77 -2.15
C ASP A 2 25.47 -4.76 -1.06
N VAL A 3 24.73 -3.72 -1.42
CA VAL A 3 24.21 -2.76 -0.44
C VAL A 3 22.85 -3.29 0.00
N SER A 4 22.87 -4.13 1.04
CA SER A 4 21.66 -4.45 1.80
C SER A 4 21.18 -3.16 2.47
N ASN A 5 20.13 -2.58 1.90
CA ASN A 5 19.44 -1.43 2.46
C ASN A 5 18.50 -1.94 3.58
N ASP A 6 19.09 -2.34 4.71
CA ASP A 6 18.37 -2.59 5.95
C ASP A 6 17.98 -1.25 6.59
N ASP A 7 16.96 -0.61 6.01
CA ASP A 7 16.24 0.50 6.65
C ASP A 7 15.13 -0.05 7.55
N ASP A 8 15.47 -1.04 8.38
CA ASP A 8 14.59 -1.64 9.39
C ASP A 8 14.77 -0.88 10.71
N ASN A 9 14.35 0.39 10.71
CA ASN A 9 14.32 1.21 11.92
C ASN A 9 12.86 1.36 12.37
N ASN A 10 12.35 0.26 12.95
CA ASN A 10 11.07 0.15 13.65
C ASN A 10 11.04 1.07 14.89
N ASN A 11 10.91 2.38 14.68
CA ASN A 11 10.49 3.30 15.73
C ASN A 11 9.11 3.86 15.35
N THR A 12 8.09 3.27 15.98
CA THR A 12 6.67 3.32 15.68
C THR A 12 6.09 4.71 15.87
N LEU A 13 6.17 5.56 14.84
CA LEU A 13 5.41 6.82 14.81
C LEU A 13 3.92 6.58 14.54
N PHE A 14 3.56 5.42 13.96
CA PHE A 14 2.18 5.02 13.69
C PHE A 14 1.97 3.60 14.21
N ASP A 15 1.09 3.46 15.19
CA ASP A 15 0.70 2.16 15.72
C ASP A 15 -0.32 1.49 14.78
N THR A 16 -0.40 0.16 14.83
CA THR A 16 -1.42 -0.62 14.10
C THR A 16 -2.84 -0.29 14.58
N GLY A 17 -2.98 0.34 15.76
CA GLY A 17 -4.22 0.94 16.24
C GLY A 17 -4.70 2.12 15.41
N ASP A 18 -3.80 2.88 14.77
CA ASP A 18 -4.16 4.09 14.01
C ASP A 18 -4.55 3.79 12.57
N SER A 19 -5.47 4.61 12.04
CA SER A 19 -5.97 4.50 10.66
C SER A 19 -4.84 4.55 9.63
N LEU A 20 -3.81 5.36 9.89
CA LEU A 20 -2.64 5.46 9.04
C LEU A 20 -1.76 4.21 9.10
N GLY A 21 -1.56 3.63 10.29
CA GLY A 21 -0.83 2.37 10.44
C GLY A 21 -1.50 1.23 9.67
N LYS A 22 -2.83 1.11 9.77
CA LYS A 22 -3.62 0.13 9.01
C LYS A 22 -3.52 0.32 7.50
N ALA A 23 -3.60 1.57 7.03
CA ALA A 23 -3.45 1.90 5.62
C ALA A 23 -2.09 1.48 5.07
N LEU A 24 -1.01 1.78 5.80
CA LEU A 24 0.35 1.41 5.42
C LEU A 24 0.55 -0.12 5.46
N ALA A 25 0.02 -0.79 6.48
CA ALA A 25 0.08 -2.25 6.59
C ALA A 25 -0.63 -2.94 5.42
N LEU A 26 -1.81 -2.44 5.01
CA LEU A 26 -2.54 -2.96 3.85
C LEU A 26 -1.73 -2.82 2.56
N ILE A 27 -1.15 -1.65 2.34
CA ILE A 27 -0.28 -1.39 1.18
C ILE A 27 0.88 -2.36 1.16
N GLU A 28 1.50 -2.60 2.31
CA GLU A 28 2.62 -3.52 2.43
C GLU A 28 2.22 -4.98 2.21
N GLN A 29 1.09 -5.42 2.75
CA GLN A 29 0.55 -6.77 2.53
C GLN A 29 0.24 -7.03 1.06
N ILE A 30 -0.44 -6.09 0.39
CA ILE A 30 -0.75 -6.21 -1.04
C ILE A 30 0.56 -6.28 -1.83
N ARG A 31 1.55 -5.43 -1.55
CA ARG A 31 2.81 -5.41 -2.30
C ARG A 31 3.70 -6.64 -2.06
N LYS A 32 3.68 -7.20 -0.85
CA LYS A 32 4.48 -8.38 -0.47
C LYS A 32 3.97 -9.67 -1.12
N SER A 33 2.66 -9.81 -1.33
CA SER A 33 2.07 -11.04 -1.89
C SER A 33 1.80 -10.90 -3.40
N PRO A 34 2.44 -11.71 -4.27
CA PRO A 34 2.16 -11.71 -5.71
C PRO A 34 0.70 -12.04 -6.04
N GLN A 35 0.08 -12.90 -5.23
CA GLN A 35 -1.33 -13.27 -5.36
C GLN A 35 -2.24 -12.08 -5.02
N ALA A 36 -1.93 -11.36 -3.93
CA ALA A 36 -2.68 -10.15 -3.56
C ALA A 36 -2.52 -9.04 -4.60
N ARG A 37 -1.33 -8.86 -5.19
CA ARG A 37 -1.13 -7.93 -6.32
C ARG A 37 -1.99 -8.29 -7.52
N ALA A 38 -1.98 -9.56 -7.92
CA ALA A 38 -2.78 -10.02 -9.06
C ALA A 38 -4.28 -9.83 -8.81
N PHE A 39 -4.75 -10.14 -7.60
CA PHE A 39 -6.14 -9.93 -7.20
C PHE A 39 -6.51 -8.44 -7.17
N PHE A 40 -5.62 -7.59 -6.65
CA PHE A 40 -5.82 -6.14 -6.65
C PHE A 40 -5.87 -5.56 -8.07
N CYS A 41 -4.99 -6.00 -8.99
CA CYS A 41 -5.06 -5.59 -10.40
C CYS A 41 -6.39 -6.01 -11.04
N LYS A 42 -6.90 -7.20 -10.70
CA LYS A 42 -8.23 -7.65 -11.14
C LYS A 42 -9.33 -6.72 -10.59
N ALA A 43 -9.27 -6.36 -9.31
CA ALA A 43 -10.22 -5.41 -8.72
C ALA A 43 -10.18 -4.03 -9.42
N CYS A 44 -8.99 -3.53 -9.79
CA CYS A 44 -8.86 -2.30 -10.57
C CYS A 44 -9.55 -2.40 -11.94
N LYS A 45 -9.38 -3.53 -12.66
CA LYS A 45 -10.06 -3.77 -13.94
C LYS A 45 -11.58 -3.77 -13.81
N GLU A 46 -12.08 -4.43 -12.77
CA GLU A 46 -13.51 -4.57 -12.55
C GLU A 46 -14.18 -3.24 -12.14
N GLU A 47 -13.45 -2.35 -11.47
CA GLU A 47 -13.89 -1.00 -11.14
C GLU A 47 -13.60 0.04 -12.25
N ASN A 48 -13.02 -0.39 -13.38
CA ASN A 48 -12.62 0.47 -14.49
C ASN A 48 -11.64 1.61 -14.08
N ILE A 49 -10.71 1.30 -13.19
CA ILE A 49 -9.70 2.21 -12.65
C ILE A 49 -8.33 1.85 -13.25
N PRO A 50 -7.45 2.83 -13.51
CA PRO A 50 -6.10 2.54 -14.00
C PRO A 50 -5.35 1.56 -13.08
N GLU A 51 -4.79 0.52 -13.70
CA GLU A 51 -3.99 -0.52 -13.05
C GLU A 51 -2.65 0.05 -12.59
N LEU A 52 -2.67 0.64 -11.40
CA LEU A 52 -1.51 1.28 -10.78
C LEU A 52 -1.13 0.53 -9.53
N GLU A 53 0.18 0.41 -9.30
CA GLU A 53 0.68 -0.17 -8.06
C GLU A 53 0.56 0.81 -6.89
N LEU A 54 0.24 0.26 -5.72
CA LEU A 54 0.32 1.01 -4.47
C LEU A 54 1.79 1.38 -4.19
N LEU A 55 2.00 2.61 -3.71
CA LEU A 55 3.34 3.14 -3.42
C LEU A 55 3.71 2.89 -1.96
N GLN A 56 4.96 2.50 -1.71
CA GLN A 56 5.47 2.44 -0.32
C GLN A 56 5.70 3.85 0.21
N TRP A 57 5.40 4.04 1.49
CA TRP A 57 5.97 5.16 2.23
C TRP A 57 7.44 4.89 2.55
N ILE A 58 8.30 5.85 2.23
CA ILE A 58 9.72 5.88 2.55
C ILE A 58 9.98 7.09 3.43
N ARG A 59 10.35 6.86 4.69
CA ARG A 59 10.49 7.90 5.72
C ARG A 59 11.50 8.99 5.35
N THR A 60 12.60 8.61 4.68
CA THR A 60 13.69 9.51 4.30
C THR A 60 13.38 10.38 3.07
N ARG A 61 12.27 10.12 2.35
CA ARG A 61 11.91 10.83 1.12
C ARG A 61 10.78 11.82 1.35
N TRP A 62 11.09 13.10 1.12
CA TRP A 62 10.12 14.18 1.15
C TRP A 62 8.94 13.89 0.21
N ALA A 63 7.72 14.13 0.70
CA ALA A 63 6.45 13.85 0.04
C ALA A 63 6.16 12.37 -0.27
N SER A 64 6.95 11.39 0.21
CA SER A 64 6.65 9.98 -0.02
C SER A 64 5.34 9.55 0.63
N LEU A 65 5.04 10.04 1.84
CA LEU A 65 3.78 9.77 2.52
C LEU A 65 2.59 10.37 1.76
N TYR A 66 2.73 11.62 1.30
CA TYR A 66 1.73 12.28 0.47
C TYR A 66 1.43 11.48 -0.80
N LYS A 67 2.47 11.09 -1.56
CA LYS A 67 2.32 10.29 -2.79
C LYS A 67 1.70 8.92 -2.51
N CYS A 68 2.05 8.30 -1.39
CA CYS A 68 1.48 7.03 -0.94
C CYS A 68 -0.04 7.17 -0.71
N LEU A 69 -0.44 8.16 0.08
CA LEU A 69 -1.84 8.42 0.40
C LEU A 69 -2.65 8.89 -0.80
N ASP A 70 -2.09 9.76 -1.64
CA ASP A 70 -2.71 10.24 -2.88
C ASP A 70 -2.99 9.07 -3.84
N ARG A 71 -2.03 8.15 -4.00
CA ARG A 71 -2.24 6.91 -4.77
C ARG A 71 -3.32 6.03 -4.16
N MET A 72 -3.32 5.88 -2.83
CA MET A 72 -4.31 5.07 -2.12
C MET A 72 -5.73 5.64 -2.31
N LEU A 73 -5.87 6.97 -2.26
CA LEU A 73 -7.15 7.65 -2.49
C LEU A 73 -7.61 7.54 -3.94
N LEU A 74 -6.70 7.64 -4.91
CA LEU A 74 -7.01 7.42 -6.33
C LEU A 74 -7.54 6.00 -6.57
N LEU A 75 -6.99 5.01 -5.87
CA LEU A 75 -7.37 3.60 -5.99
C LEU A 75 -8.43 3.17 -4.96
N ARG A 76 -9.06 4.12 -4.25
CA ARG A 76 -9.95 3.83 -3.11
C ARG A 76 -11.06 2.82 -3.43
N GLN A 77 -11.67 2.93 -4.61
CA GLN A 77 -12.75 2.02 -5.02
C GLN A 77 -12.24 0.58 -5.17
N ALA A 78 -11.09 0.39 -5.82
CA ALA A 78 -10.43 -0.91 -5.93
C ALA A 78 -9.99 -1.45 -4.57
N ILE A 79 -9.50 -0.59 -3.68
CA ILE A 79 -9.13 -0.96 -2.30
C ILE A 79 -10.36 -1.43 -1.51
N ASN A 80 -11.47 -0.68 -1.57
CA ASN A 80 -12.70 -1.06 -0.88
C ASN A 80 -13.22 -2.42 -1.38
N ARG A 81 -13.16 -2.65 -2.69
CA ARG A 81 -13.54 -3.94 -3.28
C ARG A 81 -12.60 -5.06 -2.84
N PHE A 82 -11.29 -4.81 -2.86
CA PHE A 82 -10.29 -5.75 -2.36
C PHE A 82 -10.54 -6.14 -0.90
N THR A 83 -10.85 -5.17 -0.03
CA THR A 83 -11.12 -5.43 1.39
C THR A 83 -12.46 -6.14 1.61
N ASN A 84 -13.50 -5.80 0.85
CA ASN A 84 -14.82 -6.43 0.97
C ASN A 84 -14.86 -7.87 0.44
N LEU A 85 -13.98 -8.22 -0.49
CA LEU A 85 -13.86 -9.58 -1.04
C LEU A 85 -12.83 -10.44 -0.29
N ALA A 86 -12.11 -9.86 0.67
CA ALA A 86 -11.15 -10.54 1.53
C ALA A 86 -11.76 -11.04 2.85
N GLU A 87 -13.03 -10.70 3.13
CA GLU A 87 -13.89 -11.37 4.13
C GLU A 87 -14.54 -12.62 3.55
#